data_AF-A0A918X8A0-F1
#
_entry.id   AF-A0A918X8A0-F1
#
_cell.length_a   1.000
_cell.length_b   1.000
_cell.length_c   1.000
_cell.angle_alpha   90.00
_cell.angle_beta   90.00
_cell.angle_gamma   90.00
#
_symmetry.space_group_name_H-M   'P 1'
#
loop_
_entity.id
_entity.type
_entity.pdbx_description
1 polymer ?
#
loop_
_entity_poly.entity_id
_entity_poly.type
_entity_poly.pdbx_seq_one_letter_code
_entity_poly.pdbx_strand_id
1 'polypeptide(L)'
;MVMASSSDASVGNAPVEDGGVAGGLQATSLQIGGALGTSVLMSLISSRVGSTLTGELTSADVPAAAAQGFGEAQDTVTMGVAPVSAQMPDQLKDAVVEGSHQAFMNGVHTAALISAVLAVFGALLAVAGVRRAPEAARH
;
A
#
# COMPACT_ATOMS: atom_id res chain seq x y z
N MET A 1 15.18 9.92 10.85
CA MET A 1 16.32 10.70 10.29
C MET A 1 16.21 10.92 8.77
N VAL A 2 15.53 10.04 8.00
CA VAL A 2 15.31 10.20 6.54
C VAL A 2 14.58 11.50 6.15
N MET A 3 13.61 11.95 6.93
CA MET A 3 12.86 13.18 6.64
C MET A 3 13.74 14.44 6.71
N ALA A 4 14.69 14.50 7.65
CA ALA A 4 15.60 15.63 7.80
C ALA A 4 16.60 15.72 6.64
N SER A 5 17.17 14.59 6.22
CA SER A 5 18.10 14.53 5.08
C SER A 5 17.45 14.91 3.75
N SER A 6 16.16 14.59 3.55
CA SER A 6 15.42 14.98 2.34
C SER A 6 15.07 16.46 2.32
N SER A 7 14.77 17.07 3.48
CA SER A 7 14.58 18.52 3.59
C SER A 7 15.86 19.30 3.37
N ASP A 8 16.99 18.88 3.93
CA ASP A 8 18.29 19.53 3.69
C ASP A 8 18.70 19.50 2.20
N ALA A 9 18.43 18.41 1.48
CA ALA A 9 18.72 18.31 0.05
C ALA A 9 17.81 19.21 -0.83
N SER A 10 16.55 19.43 -0.43
CA SER A 10 15.59 20.24 -1.19
C SER A 10 15.64 21.73 -0.85
N VAL A 11 15.72 22.08 0.44
CA VAL A 11 15.76 23.48 0.92
C VAL A 11 17.19 24.03 0.93
N GLY A 12 18.19 23.20 1.24
CA GLY A 12 19.59 23.63 1.32
C GLY A 12 20.26 23.93 -0.02
N ASN A 13 19.66 23.53 -1.15
CA ASN A 13 20.18 23.77 -2.51
C ASN A 13 19.41 24.87 -3.28
N ALA A 14 18.38 25.49 -2.69
CA ALA A 14 17.64 26.59 -3.31
C ALA A 14 18.25 27.96 -2.92
N PRO A 15 18.28 28.96 -3.82
CA PRO A 15 18.59 30.35 -3.46
C PRO A 15 17.70 30.80 -2.30
N VAL A 16 18.22 31.62 -1.39
CA VAL A 16 17.51 32.08 -0.16
C VAL A 16 16.16 32.76 -0.45
N GLU A 17 16.00 33.33 -1.64
CA GLU A 17 14.74 33.91 -2.14
C GLU A 17 13.66 32.87 -2.47
N ASP A 18 14.04 31.62 -2.79
CA ASP A 18 13.15 30.53 -3.19
C ASP A 18 12.94 29.47 -2.10
N GLY A 19 13.61 29.58 -0.94
CA GLY A 19 13.53 28.60 0.14
C GLY A 19 12.10 28.37 0.67
N GLY A 20 11.27 29.42 0.67
CA GLY A 20 9.85 29.33 1.02
C GLY A 20 9.02 28.56 -0.02
N VAL A 21 9.32 28.75 -1.31
CA VAL A 21 8.65 28.02 -2.42
C VAL A 21 9.08 26.56 -2.41
N ALA A 22 10.37 26.28 -2.23
CA ALA A 22 10.90 24.92 -2.11
C ALA A 22 10.30 24.16 -0.91
N GLY A 23 10.21 24.80 0.25
CA GLY A 23 9.57 24.22 1.44
C GLY A 23 8.08 23.95 1.24
N GLY A 24 7.36 24.89 0.61
CA GLY A 24 5.95 24.71 0.25
C GLY A 24 5.72 23.53 -0.70
N LEU A 25 6.51 23.43 -1.77
CA LEU A 25 6.46 22.32 -2.73
C LEU A 25 6.76 20.97 -2.07
N GLN A 26 7.73 20.91 -1.15
CA GLN A 26 8.03 19.69 -0.39
C GLN A 26 6.85 19.26 0.48
N ALA A 27 6.24 20.19 1.22
CA ALA A 27 5.10 19.90 2.08
C ALA A 27 3.89 19.42 1.27
N THR A 28 3.56 20.08 0.16
CA THR A 28 2.48 19.65 -0.75
C THR A 28 2.78 18.28 -1.34
N SER A 29 4.02 18.01 -1.75
CA SER A 29 4.42 16.72 -2.29
C SER A 29 4.23 15.59 -1.26
N LEU A 30 4.57 15.83 0.01
CA LEU A 30 4.35 14.86 1.09
C LEU A 30 2.86 14.64 1.35
N GLN A 31 2.06 15.70 1.33
CA GLN A 31 0.61 15.59 1.56
C GLN A 31 -0.08 14.82 0.43
N ILE A 32 0.23 15.15 -0.83
CA ILE A 32 -0.27 14.44 -2.01
C ILE A 32 0.21 12.98 -1.99
N GLY A 33 1.50 12.76 -1.73
CA GLY A 33 2.08 11.43 -1.65
C GLY A 33 1.43 10.55 -0.58
N GLY A 34 1.15 11.11 0.60
CA GLY A 34 0.47 10.39 1.69
C GLY A 34 -0.97 10.00 1.34
N ALA A 35 -1.72 10.93 0.74
CA ALA A 35 -3.10 10.67 0.31
C ALA A 35 -3.16 9.64 -0.83
N LEU A 36 -2.35 9.81 -1.88
CA LEU A 36 -2.31 8.91 -3.03
C LEU A 36 -1.78 7.52 -2.64
N GLY A 37 -0.73 7.45 -1.82
CA GLY A 37 -0.15 6.18 -1.39
C GLY A 37 -1.17 5.32 -0.67
N THR A 38 -1.92 5.89 0.27
CA THR A 38 -2.95 5.16 1.03
C THR A 38 -4.07 4.66 0.10
N SER A 39 -4.56 5.52 -0.80
CA SER A 39 -5.63 5.16 -1.75
C SER A 39 -5.20 4.07 -2.72
N VAL A 40 -4.01 4.19 -3.33
CA VAL A 40 -3.50 3.21 -4.29
C VAL A 40 -3.27 1.86 -3.62
N LEU A 41 -2.68 1.83 -2.42
CA LEU A 41 -2.48 0.58 -1.68
C LEU A 41 -3.81 -0.09 -1.34
N MET A 42 -4.80 0.66 -0.88
CA MET A 42 -6.12 0.11 -0.60
C MET A 42 -6.80 -0.44 -1.86
N SER A 43 -6.71 0.28 -2.98
CA SER A 43 -7.23 -0.20 -4.28
C SER A 43 -6.56 -1.50 -4.73
N LEU A 44 -5.24 -1.65 -4.51
CA LEU A 44 -4.51 -2.87 -4.83
C LEU A 44 -4.96 -4.05 -3.96
N ILE A 45 -5.12 -3.83 -2.65
CA ILE A 45 -5.61 -4.86 -1.73
C ILE A 45 -7.02 -5.28 -2.12
N SER A 46 -7.95 -4.33 -2.30
CA SER A 46 -9.34 -4.59 -2.69
C SER A 46 -9.44 -5.36 -4.02
N SER A 47 -8.68 -4.92 -5.04
CA SER A 47 -8.63 -5.60 -6.33
C SER A 47 -8.14 -7.04 -6.22
N ARG A 48 -7.11 -7.29 -5.40
CA ARG A 48 -6.56 -8.63 -5.22
C ARG A 48 -7.48 -9.52 -4.39
N VAL A 49 -8.03 -9.03 -3.29
CA VAL A 49 -9.04 -9.73 -2.50
C VAL A 49 -10.21 -10.15 -3.38
N GLY A 50 -10.78 -9.23 -4.18
CA GLY A 50 -11.88 -9.56 -5.10
C GLY A 50 -11.50 -10.65 -6.12
N SER A 51 -10.24 -10.67 -6.58
CA SER A 51 -9.77 -11.68 -7.54
C SER A 51 -9.43 -13.04 -6.94
N THR A 52 -9.06 -13.12 -5.65
CA THR A 52 -8.58 -14.37 -5.02
C THR A 52 -9.54 -14.97 -4.02
N LEU A 53 -10.47 -14.18 -3.45
CA LEU A 53 -11.38 -14.62 -2.39
C LEU A 53 -12.12 -15.91 -2.71
N THR A 54 -12.75 -16.01 -3.88
CA THR A 54 -13.49 -17.24 -4.27
C THR A 54 -12.56 -18.46 -4.35
N GLY A 55 -11.32 -18.29 -4.82
CA GLY A 55 -10.34 -19.36 -4.92
C GLY A 55 -9.83 -19.82 -3.56
N GLU A 56 -9.52 -18.88 -2.66
CA GLU A 56 -9.07 -19.17 -1.31
C GLU A 56 -10.18 -19.85 -0.47
N LEU A 57 -11.43 -19.38 -0.58
CA LEU A 57 -12.57 -20.02 0.08
C LEU A 57 -12.78 -21.46 -0.42
N THR A 58 -12.74 -21.67 -1.74
CA THR A 58 -12.89 -23.02 -2.31
C THR A 58 -11.75 -23.95 -1.88
N SER A 59 -10.53 -23.41 -1.76
CA SER A 59 -9.36 -24.16 -1.28
C SER A 59 -9.44 -24.49 0.21
N ALA A 60 -10.19 -23.71 0.97
CA ALA A 60 -10.48 -23.94 2.39
C ALA A 60 -11.72 -24.84 2.62
N ASP A 61 -12.14 -25.65 1.62
CA ASP A 61 -13.31 -26.55 1.69
C ASP A 61 -14.68 -25.84 1.75
N VAL A 62 -14.77 -24.55 1.40
CA VAL A 62 -16.07 -23.88 1.23
C VAL A 62 -16.71 -24.33 -0.09
N PRO A 63 -17.97 -24.80 -0.09
CA PRO A 63 -18.66 -25.16 -1.33
C PRO A 63 -18.68 -23.99 -2.33
N ALA A 64 -18.36 -24.25 -3.61
CA ALA A 64 -18.24 -23.20 -4.63
C ALA A 64 -19.50 -22.31 -4.78
N ALA A 65 -20.70 -22.89 -4.58
CA ALA A 65 -21.95 -22.14 -4.59
C ALA A 65 -22.06 -21.14 -3.41
N ALA A 66 -21.52 -21.48 -2.24
CA ALA A 66 -21.42 -20.57 -1.11
C ALA A 66 -20.29 -19.54 -1.31
N ALA A 67 -19.15 -19.97 -1.88
CA ALA A 67 -18.00 -19.11 -2.18
C ALA A 67 -18.36 -17.94 -3.12
N GLN A 68 -19.26 -18.15 -4.10
CA GLN A 68 -19.74 -17.07 -4.97
C GLN A 68 -20.66 -16.08 -4.24
N GLY A 69 -21.39 -16.52 -3.21
CA GLY A 69 -22.23 -15.65 -2.38
C GLY A 69 -21.41 -14.66 -1.52
N PHE A 70 -20.12 -14.92 -1.30
CA PHE A 70 -19.23 -14.02 -0.57
C PHE A 70 -18.65 -12.88 -1.44
N GLY A 71 -19.05 -12.76 -2.72
CA GLY A 71 -18.65 -11.64 -3.56
C GLY A 71 -19.02 -10.28 -2.95
N GLU A 72 -20.22 -10.15 -2.39
CA GLU A 72 -20.66 -8.94 -1.66
C GLU A 72 -19.92 -8.73 -0.34
N ALA A 73 -19.30 -9.79 0.21
CA ALA A 73 -18.54 -9.74 1.44
C ALA A 73 -17.05 -9.39 1.24
N GLN A 74 -16.62 -9.15 -0.01
CA GLN A 74 -15.23 -8.80 -0.31
C GLN A 74 -14.77 -7.54 0.44
N ASP A 75 -15.66 -6.59 0.67
CA ASP A 75 -15.33 -5.34 1.37
C ASP A 75 -15.00 -5.61 2.82
N THR A 76 -15.77 -6.52 3.47
CA THR A 76 -15.50 -6.96 4.83
C THR A 76 -14.14 -7.66 4.93
N VAL A 77 -13.81 -8.52 3.97
CA VAL A 77 -12.50 -9.21 3.90
C VAL A 77 -11.37 -8.21 3.63
N THR A 78 -11.59 -7.22 2.77
CA THR A 78 -10.61 -6.16 2.47
C THR A 78 -10.30 -5.34 3.73
N MET A 79 -11.27 -5.17 4.62
CA MET A 79 -11.10 -4.54 5.94
C MET A 79 -10.48 -5.48 7.00
N GLY A 80 -10.07 -6.69 6.62
CA GLY A 80 -9.45 -7.67 7.50
C GLY A 80 -10.44 -8.45 8.38
N VAL A 81 -11.73 -8.44 8.03
CA VAL A 81 -12.78 -9.13 8.79
C VAL A 81 -13.32 -10.30 7.99
N ALA A 82 -13.39 -11.48 8.61
CA ALA A 82 -14.00 -12.65 7.99
C ALA A 82 -15.54 -12.54 8.00
N PRO A 83 -16.23 -12.76 6.87
CA PRO A 83 -17.67 -12.64 6.77
C PRO A 83 -18.36 -13.91 7.28
N VAL A 84 -18.43 -14.07 8.59
CA VAL A 84 -19.11 -15.22 9.22
C VAL A 84 -20.52 -14.85 9.67
N SER A 85 -21.49 -15.75 9.47
CA SER A 85 -22.83 -15.61 10.06
C SER A 85 -23.00 -16.55 11.25
N ALA A 86 -23.84 -16.14 12.21
CA ALA A 86 -24.11 -16.94 13.41
C ALA A 86 -24.78 -18.28 13.10
N GLN A 87 -25.45 -18.38 11.94
CA GLN A 87 -26.16 -19.57 11.48
C GLN A 87 -25.26 -20.58 10.74
N MET A 88 -23.99 -20.25 10.48
CA MET A 88 -23.07 -21.18 9.83
C MET A 88 -22.65 -22.32 10.78
N PRO A 89 -22.52 -23.56 10.27
CA PRO A 89 -21.85 -24.64 10.99
C PRO A 89 -20.41 -24.26 11.34
N ASP A 90 -19.91 -24.67 12.51
CA ASP A 90 -18.58 -24.26 12.99
C ASP A 90 -17.45 -24.57 12.00
N GLN A 91 -17.50 -25.75 11.37
CA GLN A 91 -16.51 -26.14 10.35
C GLN A 91 -16.51 -25.23 9.13
N LEU A 92 -17.68 -24.69 8.73
CA LEU A 92 -17.78 -23.74 7.63
C LEU A 92 -17.29 -22.34 8.06
N LYS A 93 -17.47 -21.96 9.32
CA LYS A 93 -16.95 -20.69 9.85
C LYS A 93 -15.43 -20.68 9.84
N ASP A 94 -14.80 -21.76 10.29
CA ASP A 94 -13.34 -21.89 10.30
C ASP A 94 -12.77 -21.82 8.87
N ALA A 95 -13.41 -22.53 7.93
CA ALA A 95 -13.09 -22.48 6.51
C ALA A 95 -13.19 -21.06 5.91
N VAL A 96 -14.27 -20.34 6.22
CA VAL A 96 -14.47 -18.96 5.75
C VAL A 96 -13.44 -18.01 6.36
N VAL A 97 -13.11 -18.16 7.64
CA VAL A 97 -12.07 -17.36 8.31
C VAL A 97 -10.72 -17.59 7.65
N GLU A 98 -10.33 -18.84 7.43
CA GLU A 98 -9.06 -19.17 6.79
C GLU A 98 -8.97 -18.64 5.36
N GLY A 99 -9.99 -18.92 4.53
CA GLY A 99 -10.01 -18.43 3.15
C GLY A 99 -10.01 -16.89 3.06
N SER A 100 -10.71 -16.21 3.97
CA SER A 100 -10.71 -14.75 4.06
C SER A 100 -9.33 -14.21 4.47
N HIS A 101 -8.67 -14.86 5.42
CA HIS A 101 -7.33 -14.50 5.86
C HIS A 101 -6.31 -14.64 4.72
N GLN A 102 -6.34 -15.76 4.00
CA GLN A 102 -5.44 -15.99 2.87
C GLN A 102 -5.66 -14.97 1.75
N ALA A 103 -6.91 -14.66 1.42
CA ALA A 103 -7.24 -13.66 0.42
C ALA A 103 -6.73 -12.26 0.80
N PHE A 104 -6.93 -11.86 2.06
CA PHE A 104 -6.41 -10.60 2.60
C PHE A 104 -4.88 -10.55 2.56
N MET A 105 -4.20 -11.59 3.04
CA MET A 105 -2.74 -11.67 3.04
C MET A 105 -2.16 -11.63 1.61
N ASN A 106 -2.79 -12.30 0.65
CA ASN A 106 -2.38 -12.21 -0.75
C ASN A 106 -2.53 -10.77 -1.31
N GLY A 107 -3.59 -10.07 -0.93
CA GLY A 107 -3.78 -8.65 -1.26
C GLY A 107 -2.68 -7.76 -0.68
N VAL A 108 -2.41 -7.90 0.63
CA VAL A 108 -1.34 -7.17 1.33
C VAL A 108 0.04 -7.47 0.73
N HIS A 109 0.34 -8.73 0.43
CA HIS A 109 1.63 -9.13 -0.15
C HIS A 109 1.81 -8.53 -1.55
N THR A 110 0.76 -8.54 -2.37
CA THR A 110 0.79 -7.90 -3.69
C THR A 110 1.03 -6.39 -3.58
N ALA A 111 0.33 -5.72 -2.66
CA ALA A 111 0.52 -4.29 -2.41
C ALA A 111 1.96 -3.99 -1.95
N ALA A 112 2.51 -4.81 -1.05
CA ALA A 112 3.89 -4.67 -0.57
C ALA A 112 4.93 -4.84 -1.68
N LEU A 113 4.76 -5.82 -2.58
CA LEU A 113 5.64 -6.01 -3.73
C LEU A 113 5.61 -4.80 -4.68
N ILE A 114 4.42 -4.27 -4.95
CA ILE A 114 4.27 -3.07 -5.79
C ILE A 114 4.93 -1.86 -5.13
N SER A 115 4.75 -1.67 -3.81
CA SER A 115 5.47 -0.64 -3.05
C SER A 115 6.98 -0.78 -3.13
N ALA A 116 7.51 -2.01 -3.03
CA ALA A 116 8.93 -2.27 -3.12
C ALA A 116 9.48 -1.88 -4.51
N VAL A 117 8.77 -2.22 -5.59
CA VAL A 117 9.15 -1.83 -6.95
C VAL A 117 9.14 -0.30 -7.11
N LEU A 118 8.11 0.39 -6.61
CA LEU A 118 8.03 1.85 -6.60
C LEU A 118 9.18 2.49 -5.83
N ALA A 119 9.54 1.94 -4.67
CA ALA A 119 10.66 2.43 -3.87
C ALA A 119 12.00 2.27 -4.59
N VAL A 120 12.25 1.12 -5.24
CA VAL A 120 13.44 0.89 -6.06
C VAL A 120 13.49 1.87 -7.23
N PHE A 121 12.37 2.09 -7.91
CA PHE A 121 12.30 3.06 -9.01
C PHE A 121 12.63 4.48 -8.54
N GLY A 122 12.06 4.91 -7.41
CA GLY A 122 12.38 6.20 -6.79
C GLY A 122 13.86 6.32 -6.41
N ALA A 123 14.46 5.25 -5.86
CA ALA A 123 15.88 5.22 -5.55
C ALA A 123 16.77 5.35 -6.80
N LEU A 124 16.41 4.68 -7.90
CA LEU A 124 17.14 4.79 -9.17
C LEU A 124 17.05 6.21 -9.75
N LEU A 125 15.87 6.84 -9.70
CA LEU A 125 15.70 8.23 -10.10
C LEU A 125 16.52 9.19 -9.24
N ALA A 126 16.55 8.97 -7.93
CA ALA A 126 17.37 9.77 -7.01
C ALA A 126 18.87 9.62 -7.33
N VAL A 127 19.35 8.40 -7.55
CA VAL A 127 20.74 8.13 -7.92
C VAL A 127 21.11 8.77 -9.27
N ALA A 128 20.21 8.76 -10.24
CA ALA A 128 20.45 9.33 -11.57
C ALA A 128 20.32 10.87 -11.61
N GLY A 129 19.38 11.43 -10.83
CA GLY A 129 18.98 12.84 -10.90
C GLY A 129 19.67 13.74 -9.88
N VAL A 130 20.07 13.22 -8.72
CA VAL A 130 20.81 14.01 -7.72
C VAL A 130 22.24 14.20 -8.20
N ARG A 131 22.47 15.31 -8.91
CA ARG A 131 23.82 15.81 -9.15
C ARG A 131 24.42 16.13 -7.79
N ARG A 132 25.55 15.51 -7.45
CA ARG A 132 26.33 15.84 -6.24
C ARG A 132 26.59 17.35 -6.25
N ALA A 133 25.93 18.10 -5.38
CA ALA A 133 26.36 19.46 -5.10
C ALA A 133 27.80 19.35 -4.56
N PRO A 134 28.81 20.00 -5.17
CA PRO A 134 30.12 20.06 -4.56
C PRO A 134 29.96 20.71 -3.19
N GLU A 135 30.60 20.15 -2.17
CA GLU A 135 30.74 20.79 -0.85
C GLU A 135 31.16 22.24 -1.07
N ALA A 136 30.22 23.18 -0.96
CA ALA A 136 30.51 24.59 -1.04
C ALA A 136 31.28 24.95 0.24
N ALA A 137 32.60 24.98 0.07
CA ALA A 137 33.63 25.60 0.88
C ALA A 137 33.14 26.17 2.23
N ARG A 138 33.54 25.47 3.31
CA ARG A 138 33.73 26.10 4.61
C ARG A 138 34.56 27.38 4.44
N HIS A 139 33.95 28.52 4.74
CA HIS A 139 34.63 29.74 5.16
C HIS A 139 33.88 30.33 6.35
#